data_AF-D3AUM9-F1
#
_entry.id   AF-D3AUM9-F1
#
_cell.length_a   1.000
_cell.length_b   1.000
_cell.length_c   1.000
_cell.angle_alpha   90.00
_cell.angle_beta   90.00
_cell.angle_gamma   90.00
#
_symmetry.space_group_name_H-M   'P 1'
#
loop_
_entity.id
_entity.type
_entity.pdbx_description
1 polymer ?
#
loop_
_entity_poly.entity_id
_entity_poly.type
_entity_poly.pdbx_seq_one_letter_code
_entity_poly.pdbx_strand_id
1 'polypeptide(L)'
;IFDISRDGEQWKKFLEFAARGNLYRYDFLNTCIIYEQYPEAEILLDFADWKKARRYVRGGEIGIATFPIEMLGGAQYVYDIKSTGGRTMPWIWEINDENALAFANKLFPEEYQTENSFRIAIKNFTRTYVRAIMKEENDRIHEIAVLTRDEAYTDGESPVEKFILQSATYLILRRCGIDTFDTGLSAITDYQEEIILSKIGILISDIAETTLRRFAAVAKEIREDERRNQNGRTELQRKERVTVPVAGNREHDGRDGVYVSGQIREVGGGIPESKRQKQVQPAVEDRQAAGDVETDRGRG
;
A
#
# COMPACT_ATOMS: atom_id res chain seq x y z
N ILE A 1 23.69 -0.53 5.40
CA ILE A 1 23.98 -0.36 3.95
C ILE A 1 25.10 -1.30 3.47
N PHE A 2 26.28 -1.32 4.07
CA PHE A 2 27.37 -2.20 3.57
C PHE A 2 27.01 -3.70 3.50
N ASP A 3 26.08 -4.20 4.33
CA ASP A 3 25.70 -5.62 4.24
C ASP A 3 24.83 -5.92 3.00
N ILE A 4 24.00 -4.96 2.52
CA ILE A 4 23.17 -5.17 1.32
C ILE A 4 23.97 -5.19 0.02
N SER A 5 25.18 -4.62 0.01
CA SER A 5 26.07 -4.60 -1.16
C SER A 5 27.12 -5.71 -1.14
N ARG A 6 27.16 -6.55 -0.10
CA ARG A 6 28.21 -7.56 0.10
C ARG A 6 28.33 -8.53 -1.07
N ASP A 7 27.19 -8.95 -1.61
CA ASP A 7 27.09 -9.87 -2.74
C ASP A 7 25.74 -9.70 -3.44
N GLY A 8 25.61 -10.29 -4.64
CA GLY A 8 24.37 -10.21 -5.42
C GLY A 8 23.16 -10.82 -4.73
N GLU A 9 23.36 -11.77 -3.80
CA GLU A 9 22.26 -12.41 -3.05
C GLU A 9 21.73 -11.50 -1.94
N GLN A 10 22.60 -10.75 -1.24
CA GLN A 10 22.14 -9.73 -0.29
C GLN A 10 21.39 -8.59 -1.00
N TRP A 11 21.91 -8.15 -2.14
CA TRP A 11 21.25 -7.12 -2.93
C TRP A 11 19.88 -7.58 -3.41
N LYS A 12 19.79 -8.81 -3.91
CA LYS A 12 18.52 -9.44 -4.29
C LYS A 12 17.53 -9.49 -3.12
N LYS A 13 17.95 -9.96 -1.94
CA LYS A 13 17.09 -9.99 -0.73
C LYS A 13 16.58 -8.60 -0.37
N PHE A 14 17.43 -7.58 -0.47
CA PHE A 14 17.03 -6.20 -0.26
C PHE A 14 15.97 -5.73 -1.30
N LEU A 15 16.17 -6.02 -2.59
CA LEU A 15 15.19 -5.68 -3.62
C LEU A 15 13.85 -6.43 -3.42
N GLU A 16 13.91 -7.71 -3.04
CA GLU A 16 12.71 -8.49 -2.70
C GLU A 16 11.97 -7.92 -1.50
N PHE A 17 12.71 -7.43 -0.49
CA PHE A 17 12.14 -6.73 0.65
C PHE A 17 11.46 -5.42 0.23
N ALA A 18 12.15 -4.58 -0.55
CA ALA A 18 11.60 -3.31 -1.06
C ALA A 18 10.33 -3.53 -1.93
N ALA A 19 10.24 -4.68 -2.59
CA ALA A 19 9.10 -5.09 -3.40
C ALA A 19 7.89 -5.58 -2.57
N ARG A 20 7.92 -5.60 -1.24
CA ARG A 20 6.79 -6.05 -0.42
C ARG A 20 5.75 -4.94 -0.24
N GLY A 21 4.46 -5.32 -0.26
CA GLY A 21 3.32 -4.47 0.05
C GLY A 21 3.41 -3.03 -0.45
N ASN A 22 3.73 -2.09 0.44
CA ASN A 22 3.89 -0.67 0.13
C ASN A 22 5.31 -0.12 0.38
N LEU A 23 6.31 -0.98 0.58
CA LEU A 23 7.67 -0.57 0.92
C LEU A 23 8.36 0.21 -0.21
N TYR A 24 7.99 -0.05 -1.47
CA TYR A 24 8.45 0.72 -2.64
C TYR A 24 8.13 2.22 -2.60
N ARG A 25 7.35 2.69 -1.62
CA ARG A 25 6.97 4.10 -1.43
C ARG A 25 7.89 4.84 -0.47
N TYR A 26 8.83 4.15 0.16
CA TYR A 26 9.88 4.75 0.98
C TYR A 26 11.10 5.00 0.10
N ASP A 27 11.81 6.09 0.35
CA ASP A 27 13.09 6.33 -0.31
C ASP A 27 14.11 5.25 0.06
N PHE A 28 15.21 5.19 -0.69
CA PHE A 28 16.24 4.18 -0.52
C PHE A 28 16.82 4.12 0.90
N LEU A 29 17.09 5.28 1.52
CA LEU A 29 17.73 5.35 2.84
C LEU A 29 16.76 4.87 3.92
N ASN A 30 15.50 5.31 3.87
CA ASN A 30 14.47 4.80 4.75
C ASN A 30 14.24 3.29 4.54
N THR A 31 14.26 2.81 3.30
CA THR A 31 14.14 1.37 3.02
C THR A 31 15.31 0.59 3.64
N CYS A 32 16.54 1.09 3.56
CA CYS A 32 17.69 0.50 4.26
C CYS A 32 17.48 0.47 5.78
N ILE A 33 17.05 1.60 6.37
CA ILE A 33 16.83 1.73 7.81
C ILE A 33 15.72 0.78 8.29
N ILE A 34 14.65 0.61 7.52
CA ILE A 34 13.56 -0.33 7.82
C ILE A 34 14.06 -1.76 7.68
N TYR A 35 14.83 -2.08 6.64
CA TYR A 35 15.39 -3.42 6.42
C TYR A 35 16.26 -3.89 7.60
N GLU A 36 17.10 -3.00 8.13
CA GLU A 36 17.97 -3.29 9.28
C GLU A 36 17.18 -3.45 10.59
N GLN A 37 16.11 -2.67 10.80
CA GLN A 37 15.30 -2.74 12.00
C GLN A 37 14.31 -3.92 12.00
N TYR A 38 13.67 -4.18 10.86
CA TYR A 38 12.62 -5.18 10.73
C TYR A 38 12.56 -5.79 9.30
N PRO A 39 13.46 -6.75 8.99
CA PRO A 39 13.58 -7.36 7.65
C PRO A 39 12.34 -8.17 7.23
N GLU A 40 11.43 -8.44 8.16
CA GLU A 40 10.16 -9.14 7.93
C GLU A 40 9.00 -8.16 7.67
N ALA A 41 9.24 -6.86 7.53
CA ALA A 41 8.20 -5.88 7.20
C ALA A 41 7.49 -6.22 5.87
N GLU A 42 6.19 -5.92 5.82
CA GLU A 42 5.31 -6.24 4.70
C GLU A 42 4.44 -5.06 4.29
N ILE A 43 3.76 -4.41 5.25
CA ILE A 43 2.93 -3.24 5.00
C ILE A 43 3.13 -2.28 6.16
N LEU A 44 3.63 -1.08 5.86
CA LEU A 44 3.96 -0.07 6.85
C LEU A 44 3.02 1.12 6.73
N LEU A 45 2.39 1.51 7.83
CA LEU A 45 1.65 2.77 7.93
C LEU A 45 1.94 3.43 9.26
N ASP A 46 1.75 4.75 9.32
CA ASP A 46 1.76 5.47 10.57
C ASP A 46 0.53 5.12 11.42
N PHE A 47 0.54 5.58 12.68
CA PHE A 47 -0.54 5.32 13.63
C PHE A 47 -1.91 5.86 13.15
N ALA A 48 -1.92 7.03 12.51
CA ALA A 48 -3.14 7.68 12.05
C ALA A 48 -3.75 6.96 10.84
N ASP A 49 -2.91 6.51 9.92
CA ASP A 49 -3.31 5.78 8.72
C ASP A 49 -3.80 4.37 9.06
N TRP A 50 -3.22 3.71 10.06
CA TRP A 50 -3.80 2.46 10.59
C TRP A 50 -5.22 2.65 11.11
N LYS A 51 -5.47 3.76 11.84
CA LYS A 51 -6.81 4.11 12.32
C LYS A 51 -7.79 4.33 11.16
N LYS A 52 -7.37 5.01 10.08
CA LYS A 52 -8.18 5.18 8.85
C LYS A 52 -8.47 3.85 8.18
N ALA A 53 -7.50 2.92 8.19
CA ALA A 53 -7.66 1.56 7.71
C ALA A 53 -8.51 0.65 8.63
N ARG A 54 -9.12 1.20 9.69
CA ARG A 54 -9.92 0.48 10.70
C ARG A 54 -9.13 -0.62 11.43
N ARG A 55 -7.84 -0.35 11.63
CA ARG A 55 -6.93 -1.16 12.45
C ARG A 55 -6.35 -0.31 13.58
N TYR A 56 -5.70 -0.94 14.53
CA TYR A 56 -5.00 -0.26 15.62
C TYR A 56 -3.67 -0.95 15.89
N VAL A 57 -2.65 -0.18 16.26
CA VAL A 57 -1.38 -0.73 16.74
C VAL A 57 -1.62 -1.34 18.12
N ARG A 58 -1.15 -2.57 18.34
CA ARG A 58 -1.30 -3.24 19.65
C ARG A 58 -0.44 -2.55 20.70
N GLY A 59 -0.90 -2.57 21.96
CA GLY A 59 -0.14 -1.98 23.06
C GLY A 59 1.21 -2.70 23.25
N GLY A 60 2.28 -1.92 23.41
CA GLY A 60 3.64 -2.43 23.62
C GLY A 60 4.43 -2.73 22.34
N GLU A 61 3.85 -2.56 21.16
CA GLU A 61 4.59 -2.69 19.89
C GLU A 61 5.60 -1.56 19.72
N ILE A 62 6.80 -1.90 19.26
CA ILE A 62 7.88 -0.93 19.00
C ILE A 62 7.74 -0.45 17.55
N GLY A 63 7.69 0.87 17.36
CA GLY A 63 7.62 1.47 16.02
C GLY A 63 8.96 1.37 15.29
N ILE A 64 8.90 1.25 13.96
CA ILE A 64 10.07 1.27 13.08
C ILE A 64 10.37 2.73 12.74
N ALA A 65 11.59 3.18 13.03
CA ALA A 65 11.98 4.56 12.78
C ALA A 65 12.19 4.83 11.30
N THR A 66 11.69 5.98 10.83
CA THR A 66 11.90 6.54 9.48
C THR A 66 12.21 8.03 9.59
N PHE A 67 13.00 8.57 8.66
CA PHE A 67 13.42 9.96 8.68
C PHE A 67 12.87 10.68 7.45
N PRO A 68 12.06 11.74 7.61
CA PRO A 68 11.66 12.54 6.45
C PRO A 68 12.89 13.15 5.78
N ILE A 69 12.87 13.24 4.44
CA ILE A 69 13.96 13.77 3.61
C ILE A 69 14.35 15.20 4.05
N GLU A 70 13.38 15.96 4.55
CA GLU A 70 13.63 17.20 5.28
C GLU A 70 14.18 16.88 6.68
N MET A 71 15.51 16.83 6.81
CA MET A 71 16.24 16.62 8.08
C MET A 71 15.97 17.67 9.18
N LEU A 72 14.96 18.53 8.99
CA LEU A 72 14.42 19.47 9.97
C LEU A 72 13.35 18.82 10.86
N GLY A 73 12.83 17.64 10.50
CA GLY A 73 11.88 16.86 11.31
C GLY A 73 12.57 15.79 12.15
N GLY A 74 12.05 15.52 13.35
CA GLY A 74 12.47 14.37 14.16
C GLY A 74 12.07 13.04 13.52
N ALA A 75 12.58 11.94 14.08
CA ALA A 75 12.21 10.58 13.64
C ALA A 75 10.70 10.38 13.68
N GLN A 76 10.15 9.81 12.60
CA GLN A 76 8.79 9.33 12.51
C GLN A 76 8.77 7.82 12.76
N TYR A 77 7.62 7.30 13.19
CA TYR A 77 7.45 5.89 13.49
C TYR A 77 6.32 5.30 12.68
N VAL A 78 6.62 4.23 11.96
CA VAL A 78 5.66 3.41 11.23
C VAL A 78 5.55 2.04 11.87
N TYR A 79 4.43 1.37 11.64
CA TYR A 79 4.14 0.07 12.22
C TYR A 79 3.78 -0.91 11.13
N ASP A 80 4.33 -2.11 11.22
CA ASP A 80 3.98 -3.19 10.31
C ASP A 80 2.57 -3.73 10.60
N ILE A 81 1.92 -4.25 9.56
CA ILE A 81 0.60 -4.87 9.70
C ILE A 81 0.59 -5.99 10.75
N LYS A 82 1.68 -6.73 10.91
CA LYS A 82 1.82 -7.79 11.91
C LYS A 82 1.70 -7.25 13.33
N SER A 83 2.05 -5.98 13.57
CA SER A 83 1.93 -5.26 14.86
C SER A 83 0.53 -4.69 15.12
N THR A 84 -0.42 -4.90 14.22
CA THR A 84 -1.76 -4.32 14.32
C THR A 84 -2.84 -5.35 14.65
N GLY A 85 -3.86 -4.91 15.38
CA GLY A 85 -5.12 -5.63 15.56
C GLY A 85 -6.21 -5.15 14.59
N GLY A 86 -7.26 -5.94 14.46
CA GLY A 86 -8.39 -5.68 13.56
C GLY A 86 -8.55 -6.75 12.49
N ARG A 87 -9.76 -6.88 11.94
CA ARG A 87 -10.10 -7.88 10.90
C ARG A 87 -10.03 -7.32 9.47
N THR A 88 -9.99 -6.01 9.32
CA THR A 88 -9.94 -5.36 8.00
C THR A 88 -8.49 -5.35 7.51
N MET A 89 -8.23 -5.90 6.34
CA MET A 89 -6.95 -5.72 5.65
C MET A 89 -6.98 -4.39 4.89
N PRO A 90 -5.93 -3.56 4.98
CA PRO A 90 -5.80 -2.45 4.06
C PRO A 90 -5.77 -3.00 2.64
N TRP A 91 -6.38 -2.28 1.69
CA TRP A 91 -6.28 -2.71 0.31
C TRP A 91 -4.88 -2.41 -0.22
N ILE A 92 -4.15 -3.48 -0.51
CA ILE A 92 -2.91 -3.47 -1.24
C ILE A 92 -3.22 -4.02 -2.62
N TRP A 93 -2.75 -3.31 -3.65
CA TRP A 93 -2.96 -3.76 -5.02
C TRP A 93 -2.03 -4.93 -5.34
N GLU A 94 -2.55 -5.90 -6.08
CA GLU A 94 -1.83 -7.09 -6.53
C GLU A 94 -2.28 -7.40 -7.95
N ILE A 95 -1.40 -8.04 -8.71
CA ILE A 95 -1.73 -8.59 -10.02
C ILE A 95 -1.95 -10.09 -9.84
N ASN A 96 -3.10 -10.58 -10.26
CA ASN A 96 -3.48 -11.98 -10.20
C ASN A 96 -4.25 -12.38 -11.46
N ASP A 97 -4.61 -13.66 -11.58
CA ASP A 97 -5.26 -14.18 -12.78
C ASP A 97 -6.61 -13.51 -13.09
N GLU A 98 -7.31 -13.00 -12.07
CA GLU A 98 -8.62 -12.34 -12.23
C GLU A 98 -8.49 -10.95 -12.86
N ASN A 99 -7.42 -10.21 -12.53
CA ASN A 99 -7.24 -8.82 -12.98
C ASN A 99 -6.14 -8.62 -14.04
N ALA A 100 -5.34 -9.65 -14.32
CA ALA A 100 -4.21 -9.58 -15.26
C ALA A 100 -4.62 -9.06 -16.65
N LEU A 101 -5.75 -9.53 -17.20
CA LEU A 101 -6.24 -9.05 -18.50
C LEU A 101 -6.60 -7.56 -18.46
N ALA A 102 -7.21 -7.09 -17.38
CA ALA A 102 -7.56 -5.68 -17.22
C ALA A 102 -6.30 -4.80 -17.10
N PHE A 103 -5.28 -5.27 -16.40
CA PHE A 103 -3.97 -4.63 -16.35
C PHE A 103 -3.32 -4.53 -17.73
N ALA A 104 -3.26 -5.65 -18.47
CA ALA A 104 -2.67 -5.67 -19.80
C ALA A 104 -3.33 -4.68 -20.75
N ASN A 105 -4.67 -4.68 -20.78
CA ASN A 105 -5.43 -3.78 -21.64
C ASN A 105 -5.25 -2.29 -21.29
N LYS A 106 -5.02 -1.95 -20.02
CA LYS A 106 -4.86 -0.56 -19.57
C LYS A 106 -3.40 -0.07 -19.60
N LEU A 107 -2.42 -0.94 -19.34
CA LEU A 107 -1.01 -0.53 -19.25
C LEU A 107 -0.21 -0.78 -20.53
N PHE A 108 -0.39 -1.94 -21.16
CA PHE A 108 0.46 -2.43 -22.26
C PHE A 108 -0.33 -3.23 -23.31
N PRO A 109 -1.37 -2.63 -23.91
CA PRO A 109 -2.23 -3.37 -24.85
C PRO A 109 -1.48 -3.85 -26.10
N GLU A 110 -0.49 -3.09 -26.57
CA GLU A 110 0.29 -3.42 -27.78
C GLU A 110 1.22 -4.62 -27.54
N GLU A 111 1.96 -4.62 -26.43
CA GLU A 111 2.83 -5.73 -26.03
C GLU A 111 2.00 -6.99 -25.75
N TYR A 112 0.83 -6.85 -25.12
CA TYR A 112 -0.03 -8.00 -24.83
C TYR A 112 -0.62 -8.62 -26.10
N GLN A 113 -1.03 -7.80 -27.07
CA GLN A 113 -1.51 -8.29 -28.37
C GLN A 113 -0.41 -9.02 -29.14
N THR A 114 0.84 -8.56 -29.04
CA THR A 114 1.98 -9.15 -29.75
C THR A 114 2.42 -10.46 -29.12
N GLU A 115 2.59 -10.49 -27.79
CA GLU A 115 3.15 -11.65 -27.08
C GLU A 115 2.12 -12.74 -26.78
N ASN A 116 0.84 -12.36 -26.69
CA ASN A 116 -0.27 -13.22 -26.25
C ASN A 116 0.01 -13.93 -24.90
N SER A 117 0.85 -13.32 -24.07
CA SER A 117 1.30 -13.83 -22.78
C SER A 117 1.52 -12.67 -21.82
N PHE A 118 0.74 -12.62 -20.75
CA PHE A 118 0.83 -11.53 -19.75
C PHE A 118 2.24 -11.42 -19.18
N ARG A 119 2.84 -12.57 -18.82
CA ARG A 119 4.17 -12.62 -18.20
C ARG A 119 5.28 -12.09 -19.12
N ILE A 120 5.18 -12.32 -20.43
CA ILE A 120 6.17 -11.83 -21.39
C ILE A 120 5.92 -10.34 -21.67
N ALA A 121 4.65 -9.98 -21.90
CA ALA A 121 4.25 -8.61 -22.17
C ALA A 121 4.63 -7.65 -21.04
N ILE A 122 4.34 -7.99 -19.77
CA ILE A 122 4.71 -7.14 -18.63
C ILE A 122 6.22 -7.01 -18.46
N LYS A 123 7.00 -8.07 -18.75
CA LYS A 123 8.47 -8.03 -18.70
C LYS A 123 9.01 -7.06 -19.75
N ASN A 124 8.53 -7.16 -20.99
CA ASN A 124 8.96 -6.31 -22.10
C ASN A 124 8.54 -4.85 -21.88
N PHE A 125 7.28 -4.63 -21.52
CA PHE A 125 6.77 -3.30 -21.18
C PHE A 125 7.56 -2.65 -20.04
N THR A 126 7.78 -3.38 -18.93
CA THR A 126 8.51 -2.85 -17.77
C THR A 126 9.93 -2.44 -18.18
N ARG A 127 10.65 -3.30 -18.91
CA ARG A 127 12.00 -3.00 -19.38
C ARG A 127 12.03 -1.76 -20.27
N THR A 128 11.08 -1.64 -21.21
CA THR A 128 10.97 -0.48 -22.10
C THR A 128 10.63 0.80 -21.33
N TYR A 129 9.70 0.71 -20.39
CA TYR A 129 9.25 1.85 -19.59
C TYR A 129 10.35 2.35 -18.65
N VAL A 130 11.07 1.45 -17.96
CA VAL A 130 12.23 1.80 -17.13
C VAL A 130 13.30 2.48 -17.97
N ARG A 131 13.61 1.98 -19.17
CA ARG A 131 14.55 2.64 -20.08
C ARG A 131 14.11 4.05 -20.48
N ALA A 132 12.81 4.28 -20.65
CA ALA A 132 12.29 5.62 -20.95
C ALA A 132 12.55 6.58 -19.77
N ILE A 133 12.26 6.16 -18.54
CA ILE A 133 12.55 6.96 -17.34
C ILE A 133 14.06 7.20 -17.19
N MET A 134 14.90 6.18 -17.41
CA MET A 134 16.35 6.33 -17.34
C MET A 134 16.90 7.36 -18.33
N LYS A 135 16.29 7.49 -19.53
CA LYS A 135 16.67 8.53 -20.49
C LYS A 135 16.36 9.94 -19.97
N GLU A 136 15.31 10.10 -19.18
CA GLU A 136 14.97 11.36 -18.52
C GLU A 136 15.94 11.65 -17.36
N GLU A 137 16.40 10.61 -16.66
CA GLU A 137 17.36 10.68 -15.55
C GLU A 137 18.84 10.60 -16.00
N ASN A 138 19.11 10.82 -17.31
CA ASN A 138 20.43 10.61 -17.92
C ASN A 138 21.56 11.39 -17.22
N ASP A 139 21.28 12.61 -16.75
CA ASP A 139 22.28 13.43 -16.06
C ASP A 139 22.75 12.80 -14.74
N ARG A 140 21.84 12.23 -13.95
CA ARG A 140 22.17 11.52 -12.71
C ARG A 140 22.92 10.22 -12.99
N ILE A 141 22.53 9.50 -14.03
CA ILE A 141 23.21 8.27 -14.47
C ILE A 141 24.63 8.60 -14.91
N HIS A 142 24.81 9.66 -15.70
CA HIS A 142 26.12 10.11 -16.16
C HIS A 142 27.01 10.55 -14.99
N GLU A 143 26.46 11.29 -14.02
CA GLU A 143 27.18 11.65 -12.79
C GLU A 143 27.72 10.40 -12.07
N ILE A 144 26.89 9.36 -11.91
CA ILE A 144 27.30 8.09 -11.30
C ILE A 144 28.38 7.41 -12.14
N ALA A 145 28.21 7.33 -13.46
CA ALA A 145 29.18 6.69 -14.36
C ALA A 145 30.58 7.34 -14.30
N VAL A 146 30.63 8.67 -14.21
CA VAL A 146 31.88 9.42 -14.02
C VAL A 146 32.52 9.08 -12.67
N LEU A 147 31.73 9.00 -11.59
CA LEU A 147 32.22 8.64 -10.26
C LEU A 147 32.76 7.20 -10.22
N THR A 148 32.15 6.28 -10.94
CA THR A 148 32.57 4.87 -11.02
C THR A 148 33.70 4.62 -12.01
N ARG A 149 34.14 5.66 -12.76
CA ARG A 149 35.10 5.55 -13.87
C ARG A 149 34.66 4.54 -14.94
N ASP A 150 33.35 4.41 -15.11
CA ASP A 150 32.71 3.35 -15.88
C ASP A 150 32.07 3.93 -17.16
N GLU A 151 32.90 4.62 -17.94
CA GLU A 151 32.49 5.27 -19.19
C GLU A 151 32.49 4.32 -20.41
N ALA A 152 32.83 3.04 -20.18
CA ALA A 152 33.01 2.06 -21.25
C ALA A 152 31.67 1.51 -21.74
N TYR A 153 31.19 2.04 -22.87
CA TYR A 153 30.02 1.49 -23.56
C TYR A 153 30.36 0.15 -24.22
N THR A 154 29.75 -0.94 -23.74
CA THR A 154 29.66 -2.20 -24.48
C THR A 154 28.22 -2.37 -24.94
N ASP A 155 27.97 -2.55 -26.24
CA ASP A 155 26.61 -2.62 -26.82
C ASP A 155 25.72 -1.37 -26.61
N GLY A 156 26.31 -0.19 -26.40
CA GLY A 156 25.56 1.06 -26.31
C GLY A 156 24.83 1.31 -24.98
N GLU A 157 25.07 0.49 -23.95
CA GLU A 157 24.68 0.73 -22.56
C GLU A 157 25.95 0.60 -21.67
N SER A 158 26.21 1.56 -20.79
CA SER A 158 27.25 1.50 -19.76
C SER A 158 26.92 0.43 -18.70
N PRO A 159 27.90 -0.13 -17.96
CA PRO A 159 27.60 -1.12 -16.94
C PRO A 159 26.74 -0.58 -15.80
N VAL A 160 26.90 0.70 -15.42
CA VAL A 160 25.99 1.40 -14.50
C VAL A 160 24.55 1.42 -15.02
N GLU A 161 24.33 1.77 -16.29
CA GLU A 161 22.99 1.74 -16.90
C GLU A 161 22.40 0.33 -16.88
N LYS A 162 23.19 -0.68 -17.28
CA LYS A 162 22.76 -2.09 -17.25
C LYS A 162 22.34 -2.51 -15.84
N PHE A 163 23.13 -2.15 -14.83
CA PHE A 163 22.87 -2.50 -13.44
C PHE A 163 21.61 -1.82 -12.89
N ILE A 164 21.42 -0.52 -13.15
CA ILE A 164 20.21 0.22 -12.75
C ILE A 164 18.97 -0.39 -13.42
N LEU A 165 19.05 -0.63 -14.74
CA LEU A 165 17.96 -1.24 -15.50
C LEU A 165 17.57 -2.60 -14.94
N GLN A 166 18.55 -3.46 -14.66
CA GLN A 166 18.33 -4.80 -14.12
C GLN A 166 17.72 -4.75 -12.72
N SER A 167 18.29 -3.95 -11.81
CA SER A 167 17.83 -3.84 -10.43
C SER A 167 16.42 -3.25 -10.32
N ALA A 168 16.14 -2.15 -11.02
CA ALA A 168 14.81 -1.52 -11.02
C ALA A 168 13.76 -2.46 -11.64
N THR A 169 14.06 -3.06 -12.79
CA THR A 169 13.16 -4.03 -13.44
C THR A 169 12.88 -5.23 -12.54
N TYR A 170 13.91 -5.75 -11.86
CA TYR A 170 13.76 -6.86 -10.92
C TYR A 170 12.80 -6.51 -9.78
N LEU A 171 13.00 -5.38 -9.11
CA LEU A 171 12.14 -4.91 -8.02
C LEU A 171 10.69 -4.74 -8.48
N ILE A 172 10.47 -4.05 -9.61
CA ILE A 172 9.12 -3.77 -10.14
C ILE A 172 8.39 -5.07 -10.46
N LEU A 173 9.04 -5.99 -11.16
CA LEU A 173 8.44 -7.27 -11.54
C LEU A 173 8.18 -8.15 -10.32
N ARG A 174 9.08 -8.14 -9.32
CA ARG A 174 8.87 -8.85 -8.05
C ARG A 174 7.64 -8.33 -7.32
N ARG A 175 7.44 -7.01 -7.25
CA ARG A 175 6.24 -6.39 -6.66
C ARG A 175 4.96 -6.77 -7.40
N CYS A 176 5.06 -7.03 -8.71
CA CYS A 176 3.95 -7.50 -9.54
C CYS A 176 3.69 -9.01 -9.41
N GLY A 177 4.42 -9.74 -8.56
CA GLY A 177 4.28 -11.20 -8.41
C GLY A 177 4.84 -11.99 -9.60
N ILE A 178 5.73 -11.38 -10.39
CA ILE A 178 6.35 -12.01 -11.55
C ILE A 178 7.73 -12.51 -11.16
N ASP A 179 7.92 -13.83 -11.21
CA ASP A 179 9.24 -14.42 -11.01
C ASP A 179 10.20 -14.03 -12.15
N THR A 180 11.36 -13.54 -11.74
CA THR A 180 12.43 -13.05 -12.59
C THR A 180 13.73 -13.77 -12.24
N PHE A 181 14.55 -14.00 -13.26
CA PHE A 181 15.93 -14.39 -13.04
C PHE A 181 16.72 -13.17 -12.56
N ASP A 182 17.71 -13.40 -11.72
CA ASP A 182 18.58 -12.42 -11.06
C ASP A 182 19.77 -12.00 -11.93
N THR A 183 19.58 -11.96 -13.26
CA THR A 183 20.68 -11.69 -14.18
C THR A 183 21.22 -10.26 -13.99
N GLY A 184 22.49 -10.19 -13.56
CA GLY A 184 23.26 -8.95 -13.42
C GLY A 184 23.19 -8.26 -12.05
N LEU A 185 22.47 -8.84 -11.07
CA LEU A 185 22.43 -8.27 -9.71
C LEU A 185 23.77 -8.38 -8.98
N SER A 186 24.65 -9.31 -9.38
CA SER A 186 25.98 -9.47 -8.80
C SER A 186 26.90 -8.26 -9.03
N ALA A 187 26.64 -7.42 -10.03
CA ALA A 187 27.42 -6.21 -10.30
C ALA A 187 27.36 -5.18 -9.15
N ILE A 188 26.48 -5.37 -8.16
CA ILE A 188 26.49 -4.59 -6.92
C ILE A 188 27.87 -4.59 -6.23
N THR A 189 28.65 -5.66 -6.39
CA THR A 189 30.01 -5.77 -5.82
C THR A 189 30.97 -4.74 -6.37
N ASP A 190 30.65 -4.12 -7.51
CA ASP A 190 31.48 -3.10 -8.15
C ASP A 190 31.21 -1.69 -7.58
N TYR A 191 30.15 -1.53 -6.77
CA TYR A 191 29.68 -0.24 -6.25
C TYR A 191 29.70 -0.20 -4.71
N GLN A 192 30.86 -0.49 -4.10
CA GLN A 192 30.98 -0.58 -2.63
C GLN A 192 31.17 0.77 -1.92
N GLU A 193 31.52 1.84 -2.65
CA GLU A 193 31.63 3.15 -2.04
C GLU A 193 30.25 3.67 -1.62
N GLU A 194 30.09 4.03 -0.35
CA GLU A 194 28.80 4.39 0.25
C GLU A 194 28.07 5.50 -0.53
N ILE A 195 28.80 6.50 -1.01
CA ILE A 195 28.23 7.61 -1.78
C ILE A 195 27.69 7.12 -3.12
N ILE A 196 28.45 6.27 -3.82
CA ILE A 196 28.07 5.70 -5.12
C ILE A 196 26.87 4.78 -4.95
N LEU A 197 26.94 3.86 -3.99
CA LEU A 197 25.86 2.94 -3.65
C LEU A 197 24.57 3.67 -3.29
N SER A 198 24.68 4.74 -2.50
CA SER A 198 23.53 5.56 -2.13
C SER A 198 22.91 6.25 -3.34
N LYS A 199 23.72 6.84 -4.22
CA LYS A 199 23.22 7.46 -5.47
C LYS A 199 22.51 6.46 -6.37
N ILE A 200 23.10 5.28 -6.56
CA ILE A 200 22.51 4.19 -7.35
C ILE A 200 21.21 3.69 -6.70
N GLY A 201 21.22 3.42 -5.40
CA GLY A 201 20.07 2.93 -4.66
C GLY A 201 18.89 3.90 -4.66
N ILE A 202 19.17 5.21 -4.49
CA ILE A 202 18.16 6.28 -4.59
C ILE A 202 17.54 6.26 -5.98
N LEU A 203 18.35 6.27 -7.05
CA LEU A 203 17.84 6.30 -8.42
C LEU A 203 17.00 5.04 -8.75
N ILE A 204 17.44 3.85 -8.33
CA ILE A 204 16.68 2.61 -8.50
C ILE A 204 15.32 2.69 -7.78
N SER A 205 15.32 3.21 -6.54
CA SER A 205 14.10 3.36 -5.75
C SER A 205 13.14 4.37 -6.38
N ASP A 206 13.64 5.51 -6.87
CA ASP A 206 12.84 6.54 -7.55
C ASP A 206 12.17 6.00 -8.83
N ILE A 207 12.94 5.28 -9.66
CA ILE A 207 12.44 4.64 -10.89
C ILE A 207 11.35 3.61 -10.56
N ALA A 208 11.62 2.76 -9.56
CA ALA A 208 10.69 1.73 -9.11
C ALA A 208 9.41 2.35 -8.54
N GLU A 209 9.54 3.36 -7.68
CA GLU A 209 8.43 4.07 -7.09
C GLU A 209 7.54 4.73 -8.16
N THR A 210 8.15 5.45 -9.10
CA THR A 210 7.46 6.12 -10.20
C THR A 210 6.65 5.12 -11.02
N THR A 211 7.28 3.99 -11.40
CA THR A 211 6.63 2.94 -12.18
C THR A 211 5.49 2.27 -11.39
N LEU A 212 5.75 1.88 -10.15
CA LEU A 212 4.78 1.16 -9.32
C LEU A 212 3.62 2.04 -8.86
N ARG A 213 3.81 3.37 -8.74
CA ARG A 213 2.71 4.32 -8.52
C ARG A 213 1.77 4.39 -9.71
N ARG A 214 2.29 4.36 -10.94
CA ARG A 214 1.47 4.24 -12.14
C ARG A 214 0.66 2.94 -12.14
N PHE A 215 1.27 1.82 -11.76
CA PHE A 215 0.58 0.53 -11.72
C PHE A 215 -0.49 0.52 -10.63
N ALA A 216 -0.20 1.10 -9.46
CA ALA A 216 -1.15 1.27 -8.37
C ALA A 216 -2.37 2.12 -8.77
N ALA A 217 -2.16 3.18 -9.58
CA ALA A 217 -3.23 4.00 -10.11
C ALA A 217 -4.16 3.19 -11.04
N VAL A 218 -3.58 2.42 -11.95
CA VAL A 218 -4.35 1.52 -12.82
C VAL A 218 -5.09 0.45 -12.01
N ALA A 219 -4.46 -0.14 -11.00
CA ALA A 219 -5.10 -1.10 -10.11
C ALA A 219 -6.33 -0.51 -9.42
N LYS A 220 -6.25 0.76 -9.02
CA LYS A 220 -7.35 1.49 -8.40
C LYS A 220 -8.50 1.69 -9.39
N GLU A 221 -8.20 2.07 -10.63
CA GLU A 221 -9.22 2.18 -11.68
C GLU A 221 -9.92 0.86 -11.97
N ILE A 222 -9.17 -0.24 -12.10
CA ILE A 222 -9.73 -1.59 -12.32
C ILE A 222 -10.71 -1.93 -11.20
N ARG A 223 -10.31 -1.75 -9.95
CA ARG A 223 -11.15 -1.99 -8.79
C ARG A 223 -12.42 -1.12 -8.79
N GLU A 224 -12.32 0.13 -9.20
CA GLU A 224 -13.45 1.05 -9.30
C GLU A 224 -14.41 0.67 -10.43
N ASP A 225 -13.89 0.21 -11.57
CA ASP A 225 -14.66 -0.34 -12.70
C ASP A 225 -15.46 -1.60 -12.26
N GLU A 226 -14.81 -2.53 -11.55
CA GLU A 226 -15.45 -3.74 -11.01
C GLU A 226 -16.58 -3.40 -10.05
N ARG A 227 -16.35 -2.46 -9.11
CA ARG A 227 -17.37 -2.04 -8.14
C ARG A 227 -18.57 -1.37 -8.82
N ARG A 228 -18.33 -0.57 -9.88
CA ARG A 228 -19.40 0.03 -10.68
C ARG A 228 -20.23 -1.03 -11.39
N ASN A 229 -19.59 -2.03 -11.98
CA ASN A 229 -20.27 -3.12 -12.69
C ASN A 229 -21.11 -3.99 -11.75
N GLN A 230 -20.63 -4.27 -10.54
CA GLN A 230 -21.39 -5.01 -9.52
C GLN A 230 -22.63 -4.26 -9.05
N ASN A 231 -22.50 -2.95 -8.80
CA ASN A 231 -23.63 -2.11 -8.42
C ASN A 231 -24.69 -2.04 -9.53
N GLY A 232 -24.27 -1.86 -10.79
CA GLY A 232 -25.18 -1.84 -11.93
C GLY A 232 -25.96 -3.16 -12.11
N ARG A 233 -25.30 -4.32 -11.92
CA ARG A 233 -25.97 -5.63 -11.92
C ARG A 233 -26.98 -5.77 -10.78
N THR A 234 -26.65 -5.28 -9.59
CA THR A 234 -27.55 -5.33 -8.43
C THR A 234 -28.79 -4.45 -8.63
N GLU A 235 -28.63 -3.28 -9.26
CA GLU A 235 -29.74 -2.40 -9.62
C GLU A 235 -30.65 -3.02 -10.69
N LEU A 236 -30.08 -3.67 -11.71
CA LEU A 236 -30.84 -4.38 -12.74
C LEU A 236 -31.65 -5.54 -12.15
N GLN A 237 -31.04 -6.37 -11.30
CA GLN A 237 -31.75 -7.46 -10.60
C GLN A 237 -32.84 -6.94 -9.66
N ARG A 238 -32.64 -5.79 -9.01
CA ARG A 238 -33.66 -5.16 -8.17
C ARG A 238 -34.83 -4.63 -9.00
N LYS A 239 -34.58 -4.10 -10.21
CA LYS A 239 -35.64 -3.68 -11.14
C LYS A 239 -36.41 -4.88 -11.71
N GLU A 240 -35.73 -5.98 -12.06
CA GLU A 240 -36.40 -7.20 -12.51
C GLU A 240 -37.29 -7.83 -11.43
N ARG A 241 -36.88 -7.83 -10.15
CA ARG A 241 -37.75 -8.33 -9.06
C ARG A 241 -38.99 -7.47 -8.80
N VAL A 242 -39.05 -6.23 -9.32
CA VAL A 242 -40.22 -5.33 -9.20
C VAL A 242 -41.16 -5.48 -10.42
N THR A 243 -40.81 -6.31 -11.41
CA THR A 243 -41.60 -6.55 -12.63
C THR A 243 -41.71 -8.08 -12.81
N VAL A 244 -42.77 -8.85 -12.53
CA VAL A 244 -44.20 -8.69 -12.19
C VAL A 244 -44.67 -10.02 -11.50
N PRO A 245 -45.96 -10.21 -11.18
CA PRO A 245 -46.77 -10.95 -12.15
C PRO A 245 -48.05 -10.21 -12.54
N VAL A 246 -48.20 -10.02 -13.86
CA VAL A 246 -49.44 -9.60 -14.52
C VAL A 246 -50.49 -10.65 -14.15
N ALA A 247 -51.51 -10.22 -13.42
CA ALA A 247 -52.66 -11.04 -13.11
C ALA A 247 -53.29 -11.56 -14.40
N GLY A 248 -53.27 -12.88 -14.58
CA GLY A 248 -54.00 -13.53 -15.65
C GLY A 248 -55.51 -13.31 -15.49
N ASN A 249 -56.14 -12.92 -16.58
CA ASN A 249 -57.59 -12.81 -16.73
C ASN A 249 -58.32 -14.05 -16.18
N ARG A 250 -59.20 -13.84 -15.22
CA ARG A 250 -60.40 -14.66 -15.00
C ARG A 250 -61.57 -13.73 -14.73
N GLU A 251 -62.40 -13.54 -15.75
CA GLU A 251 -63.77 -13.08 -15.60
C GLU A 251 -64.60 -14.25 -15.03
N HIS A 252 -65.29 -14.03 -13.90
CA HIS A 252 -66.74 -14.25 -13.81
C HIS A 252 -67.31 -13.75 -12.47
N ASP A 253 -68.35 -12.92 -12.59
CA ASP A 253 -69.59 -12.83 -11.80
C ASP A 253 -69.56 -12.63 -10.28
N GLY A 254 -69.98 -11.42 -9.88
CA GLY A 254 -71.31 -11.28 -9.28
C GLY A 254 -71.39 -10.83 -7.81
N ARG A 255 -72.06 -9.68 -7.65
CA ARG A 255 -72.85 -9.19 -6.49
C ARG A 255 -72.20 -8.24 -5.48
N ASP A 256 -72.77 -7.04 -5.52
CA ASP A 256 -73.32 -6.21 -4.43
C ASP A 256 -72.41 -5.80 -3.26
N GLY A 257 -72.25 -4.48 -3.12
CA GLY A 257 -71.76 -3.87 -1.89
C GLY A 257 -71.29 -2.44 -2.06
N VAL A 258 -72.21 -1.51 -2.30
CA VAL A 258 -72.02 -0.07 -2.07
C VAL A 258 -71.59 0.14 -0.61
N TYR A 259 -70.49 0.85 -0.34
CA TYR A 259 -70.45 1.94 0.66
C TYR A 259 -69.15 2.77 0.55
N VAL A 260 -69.35 4.04 0.91
CA VAL A 260 -68.57 5.24 0.64
C VAL A 260 -67.38 5.43 1.59
N SER A 261 -66.34 6.09 1.05
CA SER A 261 -65.34 6.97 1.68
C SER A 261 -65.60 7.46 3.11
N GLY A 262 -64.55 7.54 3.94
CA GLY A 262 -64.57 8.37 5.15
C GLY A 262 -63.41 8.20 6.15
N GLN A 263 -62.39 9.04 5.99
CA GLN A 263 -61.69 9.83 7.03
C GLN A 263 -61.13 9.19 8.33
N ILE A 264 -59.81 9.32 8.46
CA ILE A 264 -59.00 9.89 9.56
C ILE A 264 -59.73 10.09 10.91
N ARG A 265 -59.19 9.45 11.95
CA ARG A 265 -59.36 9.86 13.36
C ARG A 265 -58.01 10.02 14.05
N GLU A 266 -57.70 11.25 14.44
CA GLU A 266 -56.83 11.58 15.57
C GLU A 266 -57.59 11.40 16.90
N VAL A 267 -56.96 10.76 17.89
CA VAL A 267 -57.03 11.03 19.34
C VAL A 267 -55.77 10.35 19.92
N GLY A 268 -54.80 10.97 20.59
CA GLY A 268 -54.87 11.96 21.67
C GLY A 268 -54.78 11.23 23.01
N GLY A 269 -53.59 11.13 23.63
CA GLY A 269 -53.49 10.51 24.96
C GLY A 269 -52.07 10.28 25.52
N GLY A 270 -51.50 11.34 26.11
CA GLY A 270 -50.83 11.25 27.43
C GLY A 270 -49.47 10.57 27.54
N ILE A 271 -48.41 11.38 27.52
CA ILE A 271 -47.09 11.10 28.09
C ILE A 271 -47.20 11.01 29.62
N PRO A 272 -46.59 10.03 30.30
CA PRO A 272 -46.27 10.15 31.72
C PRO A 272 -44.81 10.60 31.90
N GLU A 273 -44.66 11.81 32.42
CA GLU A 273 -43.45 12.31 33.09
C GLU A 273 -43.38 11.78 34.54
N SER A 274 -42.16 11.62 35.08
CA SER A 274 -41.74 11.34 36.48
C SER A 274 -40.87 10.08 36.54
N LYS A 275 -39.62 10.05 37.06
CA LYS A 275 -38.99 10.84 38.12
C LYS A 275 -37.45 10.69 38.05
N ARG A 276 -36.73 11.78 38.37
CA ARG A 276 -35.30 11.77 38.71
C ARG A 276 -35.06 11.13 40.09
N GLN A 277 -34.02 10.31 40.22
CA GLN A 277 -33.28 10.05 41.47
C GLN A 277 -31.78 9.98 41.11
N LYS A 278 -31.05 11.08 41.29
CA LYS A 278 -30.17 11.43 42.43
C LYS A 278 -28.92 10.54 42.58
N GLN A 279 -27.77 11.19 42.36
CA GLN A 279 -26.46 10.89 42.93
C GLN A 279 -26.54 10.52 44.42
N VAL A 280 -25.70 9.57 44.80
CA VAL A 280 -25.21 9.41 46.18
C VAL A 280 -23.67 9.34 46.13
N GLN A 281 -23.05 10.34 46.74
CA GLN A 281 -21.76 10.31 47.45
C GLN A 281 -22.08 10.94 48.83
N PRO A 282 -21.34 10.70 49.95
CA PRO A 282 -19.86 10.69 50.01
C PRO A 282 -19.17 9.84 51.13
N ALA A 283 -17.82 9.89 51.08
CA ALA A 283 -16.79 9.99 52.14
C ALA A 283 -16.68 8.94 53.27
N VAL A 284 -15.46 8.38 53.44
CA VAL A 284 -14.40 8.79 54.43
C VAL A 284 -13.04 8.38 53.78
N GLU A 285 -12.03 9.21 53.48
CA GLU A 285 -11.06 9.93 54.37
C GLU A 285 -10.46 9.01 55.46
N ASP A 286 -9.19 9.01 55.84
CA ASP A 286 -8.01 9.80 55.56
C ASP A 286 -6.82 9.04 56.20
N ARG A 287 -5.61 9.20 55.65
CA ARG A 287 -4.39 9.51 56.44
C ARG A 287 -3.16 9.61 55.55
N GLN A 288 -2.77 10.86 55.34
CA GLN A 288 -1.43 11.32 55.06
C GLN A 288 -0.44 11.01 56.19
N ALA A 289 0.82 10.78 55.83
CA ALA A 289 2.03 11.33 56.47
C ALA A 289 3.17 11.11 55.45
N ALA A 290 3.65 12.13 54.73
CA ALA A 290 4.59 13.16 55.17
C ALA A 290 5.88 12.57 55.77
N GLY A 291 6.99 12.75 55.05
CA GLY A 291 8.33 12.38 55.47
C GLY A 291 9.36 12.78 54.41
N ASP A 292 9.59 14.08 54.26
CA ASP A 292 10.88 14.61 53.79
C ASP A 292 11.96 14.20 54.79
N VAL A 293 13.07 13.62 54.32
CA VAL A 293 14.40 13.82 54.92
C VAL A 293 15.48 13.82 53.83
N GLU A 294 16.21 14.94 53.85
CA GLU A 294 17.50 15.29 53.28
C GLU A 294 18.62 14.23 53.29
N THR A 295 19.50 14.36 52.27
CA THR A 295 20.98 14.21 52.29
C THR A 295 21.62 12.94 52.88
N ASP A 296 22.49 12.28 52.11
CA ASP A 296 23.94 12.36 52.36
C ASP A 296 24.76 11.85 51.16
N ARG A 297 25.91 12.50 50.98
CA ARG A 297 27.03 12.15 50.10
C ARG A 297 27.74 10.90 50.66
N GLY A 298 28.35 10.09 49.81
CA GLY A 298 29.25 9.04 50.29
C GLY A 298 30.00 8.33 49.18
N ARG A 299 31.31 8.59 49.10
CA ARG A 299 32.29 8.07 48.15
C ARG A 299 32.45 6.54 48.21
N GLY A 300 32.79 5.97 47.05
CA GLY A 300 33.44 4.68 46.87
C GLY A 300 33.86 4.57 45.41
#